data_AF-A0A920SU90-F1
#
_entry.id   AF-A0A920SU90-F1
#
_cell.length_a   1.000
_cell.length_b   1.000
_cell.length_c   1.000
_cell.angle_alpha   90.00
_cell.angle_beta   90.00
_cell.angle_gamma   90.00
#
_symmetry.space_group_name_H-M   'P 1'
#
loop_
_entity.id
_entity.type
_entity.pdbx_description
1 polymer ?
#
loop_
_entity_poly.entity_id
_entity_poly.type
_entity_poly.pdbx_seq_one_letter_code
_entity_poly.pdbx_strand_id
1 'polypeptide(L)' 'MTDSVKYVLDENEIPKSWYNIVADLPDPLPGNASRHRPTGGPG' A
#
# COMPACT_ATOMS: atom_id res chain seq x y z
N MET A 1 8.98 28.85 -20.70
CA MET A 1 9.58 27.58 -20.21
C MET A 1 9.67 27.72 -18.71
N THR A 2 9.10 26.81 -17.93
CA THR A 2 9.26 26.81 -16.47
C THR A 2 10.49 26.00 -16.13
N ASP A 3 11.50 26.65 -15.59
CA ASP A 3 12.72 25.99 -15.12
C ASP A 3 12.37 25.04 -13.96
N SER A 4 12.97 23.84 -13.98
CA SER A 4 12.80 22.85 -12.91
C SER A 4 13.79 23.10 -11.78
N VAL A 5 13.29 23.15 -10.54
CA VAL A 5 14.12 23.28 -9.34
C VAL A 5 14.29 21.91 -8.69
N LYS A 6 15.53 21.54 -8.38
CA LYS A 6 15.85 20.29 -7.67
C LYS A 6 15.73 20.49 -6.16
N TYR A 7 15.06 19.54 -5.50
CA TYR A 7 15.02 19.43 -4.05
C TYR A 7 15.75 18.16 -3.61
N VAL A 8 16.53 18.24 -2.54
CA VAL A 8 17.28 17.12 -1.95
C VAL A 8 16.84 16.97 -0.51
N LEU A 9 16.55 15.72 -0.13
CA LEU A 9 16.21 15.34 1.24
C LEU A 9 17.42 14.66 1.87
N ASP A 10 17.75 14.98 3.11
CA ASP A 10 18.83 14.29 3.84
C ASP A 10 18.40 12.87 4.25
N GLU A 11 19.35 11.95 4.41
CA GLU A 11 19.05 10.56 4.80
C GLU A 11 18.32 10.48 6.15
N ASN A 12 18.62 11.41 7.07
CA ASN A 12 17.98 11.45 8.39
C ASN A 12 16.49 11.84 8.32
N GLU A 13 16.05 12.41 7.20
CA GLU A 13 14.68 12.84 6.97
C GLU A 13 13.85 11.80 6.18
N ILE A 14 14.46 10.69 5.76
CA ILE A 14 13.75 9.60 5.08
C ILE A 14 12.68 9.01 6.04
N PRO A 15 11.41 8.89 5.59
CA PRO A 15 10.37 8.29 6.40
C PRO A 15 10.70 6.85 6.80
N LYS A 16 10.53 6.54 8.08
CA LYS A 16 10.85 5.23 8.67
C LYS A 16 9.68 4.26 8.66
N SER A 17 8.53 4.68 8.16
CA SER A 17 7.30 3.89 8.21
C SER A 17 6.49 4.08 6.95
N TRP A 18 5.81 3.02 6.55
CA TRP A 18 4.83 3.07 5.48
C TRP A 18 3.48 3.50 6.02
N TYR A 19 2.77 4.31 5.23
CA TYR A 19 1.42 4.72 5.55
C TYR A 19 0.42 3.70 4.99
N ASN A 20 -0.39 3.12 5.88
CA ASN A 20 -1.44 2.19 5.51
C ASN A 20 -2.77 2.93 5.26
N ILE A 21 -3.06 3.23 4.00
CA ILE A 21 -4.28 3.96 3.61
C ILE A 21 -5.58 3.25 4.01
N VAL A 22 -5.56 1.93 4.21
CA VAL A 22 -6.76 1.15 4.58
C VAL A 22 -7.36 1.61 5.92
N ALA A 23 -6.53 2.14 6.82
CA ALA A 23 -6.99 2.63 8.13
C ALA A 23 -7.90 3.86 8.02
N ASP A 24 -7.78 4.63 6.94
CA ASP A 24 -8.43 5.92 6.77
C ASP A 24 -9.48 5.93 5.64
N LEU A 25 -9.83 4.76 5.11
CA LEU A 25 -10.88 4.67 4.10
C LEU A 25 -12.24 5.03 4.69
N PRO A 26 -13.08 5.76 3.94
CA PRO A 26 -14.42 6.14 4.41
C PRO A 26 -15.31 4.92 4.67
N ASP A 27 -15.11 3.86 3.88
CA ASP A 27 -15.78 2.57 4.01
C ASP A 27 -14.75 1.46 4.16
N PRO A 28 -15.03 0.43 4.98
CA PRO A 28 -14.12 -0.70 5.13
C PRO A 28 -13.96 -1.41 3.78
N LEU A 29 -12.72 -1.83 3.47
CA LEU A 29 -12.51 -2.65 2.29
C LEU A 29 -13.37 -3.91 2.37
N PRO A 30 -14.02 -4.31 1.26
CA PRO A 30 -14.73 -5.58 1.23
C PRO A 30 -13.73 -6.69 1.55
N GLY A 31 -13.95 -7.36 2.68
CA GLY A 31 -13.12 -8.47 3.14
C GLY A 31 -12.93 -9.46 2.01
N ASN A 32 -11.68 -9.71 1.66
CA ASN A 32 -11.31 -10.52 0.51
C ASN A 32 -12.06 -11.87 0.50
N ALA A 33 -12.79 -12.10 -0.60
CA ALA A 33 -13.21 -13.42 -1.06
C ALA A 33 -12.02 -14.31 -1.45
N SER A 34 -10.87 -14.17 -0.81
CA SER A 34 -9.75 -15.10 -0.86
C SER A 34 -10.08 -16.30 0.02
N ARG A 35 -11.20 -16.98 -0.29
CA ARG A 35 -11.38 -18.38 0.10
C ARG A 35 -10.24 -19.12 -0.60
N HIS A 36 -9.21 -19.46 0.16
CA HIS A 36 -8.22 -20.43 -0.26
C HIS A 36 -8.99 -21.74 -0.46
N ARG A 37 -9.48 -21.98 -1.69
CA ARG A 37 -10.09 -23.28 -2.03
C ARG A 37 -8.93 -24.28 -1.99
N PRO A 38 -8.97 -25.33 -1.15
CA PRO A 38 -7.95 -26.35 -1.21
C PRO A 38 -8.08 -27.05 -2.56
N THR A 39 -7.07 -26.87 -3.43
CA THR A 39 -6.91 -27.61 -4.67
C THR A 39 -6.49 -29.03 -4.32
N GLY A 40 -7.47 -29.92 -4.11
CA GLY A 40 -7.21 -31.33 -3.79
C GLY A 40 -8.41 -32.04 -3.19
N GLY A 41 -9.48 -32.24 -3.98
CA GLY A 41 -10.53 -33.20 -3.67
C GLY A 41 -10.32 -34.47 -4.51
N PRO A 42 -10.56 -35.69 -3.99
CA PRO A 42 -10.30 -36.92 -4.71
C PRO A 42 -11.32 -37.09 -5.84
N GLY A 43 -10.82 -37.33 -7.06
CA GLY A 43 -11.57 -37.93 -8.16
C GLY A 43 -11.19 -39.39 -8.31
#